data_AF-A0A1I7TEY3-F1
#
_entry.id   AF-A0A1I7TEY3-F1
#
_cell.length_a   1.000
_cell.length_b   1.000
_cell.length_c   1.000
_cell.angle_alpha   90.00
_cell.angle_beta   90.00
_cell.angle_gamma   90.00
#
_symmetry.space_group_name_H-M   'P 1'
#
loop_
_entity.id
_entity.type
_entity.pdbx_description
1 polymer ?
#
loop_
_entity_poly.entity_id
_entity_poly.type
_entity_poly.pdbx_seq_one_letter_code
_entity_poly.pdbx_strand_id
1 'polypeptide(L)'
;MEIRSKKIQSEEYIQSILKLISRCSKINLLSLNSSSEVTPKFIKEFCSSQGILEDRLIFVKKAERNERETPLRAAILQFFIDYQKDDGTSRRRAIIIEEMDKVIADSIFEDLQRLYGDEAIVFYQNGAKAFYLGRPASCCQFEVRTLVNNQ
;
A
#
# COMPACT_ATOMS: atom_id res chain seq x y z
N MET A 1 -1.32 -13.18 -29.99
CA MET A 1 -0.12 -13.65 -29.27
C MET A 1 0.22 -12.63 -28.18
N GLU A 2 -0.59 -12.52 -27.11
CA GLU A 2 -0.45 -11.43 -26.11
C GLU A 2 -0.52 -11.91 -24.65
N ILE A 3 -0.86 -13.18 -24.40
CA ILE A 3 -1.09 -13.71 -23.05
C ILE A 3 0.25 -13.97 -22.31
N ARG A 4 1.35 -14.23 -23.03
CA ARG A 4 2.66 -14.49 -22.41
C ARG A 4 3.31 -13.23 -21.83
N SER A 5 3.04 -12.04 -22.38
CA SER A 5 3.68 -10.79 -21.95
C SER A 5 3.20 -10.32 -20.56
N LYS A 6 1.89 -10.40 -20.28
CA LYS A 6 1.32 -10.01 -18.97
C LYS A 6 1.76 -10.92 -17.82
N LYS A 7 1.96 -12.22 -18.08
CA LYS A 7 2.37 -13.20 -17.05
C LYS A 7 3.82 -13.01 -16.62
N ILE A 8 4.71 -12.71 -17.56
CA ILE A 8 6.14 -12.46 -17.29
C ILE A 8 6.33 -11.17 -16.49
N GLN A 9 5.58 -10.10 -16.81
CA GLN A 9 5.57 -8.86 -16.02
C GLN A 9 5.11 -9.07 -14.56
N SER A 10 4.12 -9.97 -14.33
CA SER A 10 3.64 -10.27 -12.98
C SER A 10 4.66 -11.04 -12.13
N GLU A 11 5.45 -11.94 -12.75
CA GLU A 11 6.47 -12.70 -12.04
C GLU A 11 7.66 -11.83 -11.65
N GLU A 12 8.17 -10.99 -12.56
CA GLU A 12 9.24 -10.03 -12.26
C GLU A 12 8.83 -9.02 -11.17
N TYR A 13 7.56 -8.62 -11.19
CA TYR A 13 6.98 -7.75 -10.18
C TYR A 13 6.86 -8.46 -8.82
N ILE A 14 6.33 -9.68 -8.75
CA ILE A 14 6.31 -10.49 -7.54
C ILE A 14 7.74 -10.66 -7.02
N GLN A 15 8.72 -10.91 -7.88
CA GLN A 15 10.13 -11.01 -7.49
C GLN A 15 10.69 -9.68 -6.94
N SER A 16 10.26 -8.53 -7.46
CA SER A 16 10.66 -7.22 -6.93
C SER A 16 10.10 -6.95 -5.53
N ILE A 17 8.85 -7.38 -5.28
CA ILE A 17 8.23 -7.36 -3.95
C ILE A 17 8.90 -8.37 -3.04
N LEU A 18 9.18 -9.59 -3.51
CA LEU A 18 9.91 -10.60 -2.74
C LEU A 18 11.33 -10.14 -2.39
N LYS A 19 11.98 -9.34 -3.23
CA LYS A 19 13.30 -8.72 -2.97
C LYS A 19 13.22 -7.54 -2.01
N LEU A 20 12.12 -6.78 -2.02
CA LEU A 20 11.80 -5.83 -0.96
C LEU A 20 11.57 -6.57 0.35
N ILE A 21 10.87 -7.71 0.28
CA ILE A 21 10.52 -8.54 1.43
C ILE A 21 11.75 -9.20 2.05
N SER A 22 12.68 -9.68 1.22
CA SER A 22 13.89 -10.37 1.66
C SER A 22 14.87 -9.47 2.42
N ARG A 23 14.65 -8.15 2.42
CA ARG A 23 15.47 -7.15 3.15
C ARG A 23 14.87 -6.74 4.49
N CYS A 24 13.69 -7.25 4.83
CA CYS A 24 12.99 -6.95 6.06
C CYS A 24 13.11 -8.14 7.00
N SER A 25 13.40 -7.87 8.27
CA SER A 25 13.67 -8.91 9.27
C SER A 25 12.46 -9.81 9.53
N LYS A 26 11.25 -9.28 9.38
CA LYS A 26 9.97 -9.99 9.28
C LYS A 26 8.96 -9.07 8.60
N ILE A 27 8.16 -9.63 7.69
CA ILE A 27 7.05 -8.92 7.03
C ILE A 27 5.78 -9.71 7.28
N ASN A 28 4.78 -8.99 7.77
CA ASN A 28 3.42 -9.50 7.83
C ASN A 28 2.75 -9.11 6.52
N LEU A 29 2.58 -10.09 5.63
CA LEU A 29 1.98 -9.91 4.31
C LEU A 29 0.54 -10.37 4.38
N LEU A 30 -0.37 -9.41 4.39
CA LEU A 30 -1.81 -9.69 4.43
C LEU A 30 -2.38 -9.47 3.03
N SER A 31 -2.79 -10.57 2.38
CA SER A 31 -3.50 -10.58 1.09
C SER A 31 -5.00 -10.58 1.34
N LEU A 32 -5.67 -9.43 1.21
CA LEU A 32 -7.03 -9.22 1.74
C LEU A 32 -8.17 -9.32 0.71
N ASN A 33 -8.09 -10.22 -0.27
CA ASN A 33 -9.18 -10.39 -1.24
C ASN A 33 -10.49 -10.91 -0.63
N SER A 34 -10.40 -11.77 0.38
CA SER A 34 -11.57 -12.51 0.90
C SER A 34 -11.90 -12.22 2.37
N SER A 35 -11.14 -11.34 3.02
CA SER A 35 -11.34 -10.98 4.43
C SER A 35 -12.03 -9.63 4.49
N SER A 36 -13.25 -9.62 5.00
CA SER A 36 -14.03 -8.43 5.35
C SER A 36 -13.15 -7.32 5.94
N GLU A 37 -12.99 -6.28 5.14
CA GLU A 37 -12.69 -4.88 5.45
C GLU A 37 -11.32 -4.54 6.07
N VAL A 38 -10.45 -3.97 5.23
CA VAL A 38 -9.42 -3.02 5.70
C VAL A 38 -10.15 -1.80 6.25
N THR A 39 -10.44 -1.80 7.55
CA THR A 39 -11.08 -0.67 8.24
C THR A 39 -10.04 0.22 8.93
N PRO A 40 -10.38 1.47 9.26
CA PRO A 40 -9.54 2.30 10.12
C PRO A 40 -9.20 1.62 11.47
N LYS A 41 -10.15 0.86 12.04
CA LYS A 41 -9.94 0.10 13.29
C LYS A 41 -8.89 -1.00 13.10
N PHE A 42 -9.03 -1.80 12.05
CA PHE A 42 -8.05 -2.82 11.68
C PHE A 42 -6.66 -2.22 11.51
N ILE A 43 -6.55 -1.09 10.79
CA ILE A 43 -5.28 -0.39 10.58
C ILE A 43 -4.65 0.07 11.90
N LYS A 44 -5.45 0.66 12.79
CA LYS A 44 -4.98 1.04 14.12
C LYS A 44 -4.43 -0.16 14.88
N GLU A 45 -5.15 -1.27 14.92
CA GLU A 45 -4.72 -2.49 15.63
C GLU A 45 -3.45 -3.08 15.00
N PHE A 46 -3.40 -3.17 13.68
CA PHE A 46 -2.24 -3.64 12.92
C PHE A 46 -0.99 -2.79 13.20
N CYS A 47 -1.14 -1.46 13.23
CA CYS A 47 -0.06 -0.50 13.47
C CYS A 47 0.32 -0.34 14.95
N SER A 48 -0.59 -0.65 15.89
CA SER A 48 -0.39 -0.47 17.34
C SER A 48 -0.14 -1.76 18.12
N SER A 49 -0.19 -2.91 17.46
CA SER A 49 0.10 -4.23 18.06
C SER A 49 1.41 -4.20 18.87
N GLN A 50 1.24 -4.12 20.20
CA GLN A 50 2.34 -4.00 21.15
C GLN A 50 3.25 -5.22 21.02
N GLY A 51 4.51 -4.98 20.66
CA GLY A 51 5.53 -6.02 20.53
C GLY A 51 6.08 -6.18 19.11
N ILE A 52 5.50 -5.54 18.10
CA ILE A 52 6.00 -5.67 16.74
C ILE A 52 6.69 -4.39 16.26
N LEU A 53 8.01 -4.38 16.39
CA LEU A 53 8.93 -3.36 15.86
C LEU A 53 9.32 -3.60 14.39
N GLU A 54 8.50 -4.36 13.65
CA GLU A 54 8.87 -4.91 12.35
C GLU A 54 8.26 -4.12 11.18
N ASP A 55 8.87 -4.28 10.01
CA ASP A 55 8.37 -3.73 8.76
C ASP A 55 6.98 -4.30 8.41
N ARG A 56 6.08 -3.45 7.93
CA ARG A 56 4.67 -3.76 7.66
C ARG A 56 4.35 -3.64 6.18
N LEU A 57 3.68 -4.64 5.62
CA LEU A 57 3.19 -4.56 4.24
C LEU A 57 1.78 -5.13 4.12
N ILE A 58 0.82 -4.28 3.77
CA ILE A 58 -0.54 -4.71 3.40
C ILE A 58 -0.59 -4.83 1.89
N PHE A 59 -1.00 -5.99 1.38
CA PHE A 59 -1.22 -6.21 -0.04
C PHE A 59 -2.70 -6.45 -0.30
N VAL A 60 -3.36 -5.50 -0.95
CA VAL A 60 -4.76 -5.64 -1.35
C VAL A 60 -4.77 -6.08 -2.80
N LYS A 61 -5.24 -7.29 -3.04
CA LYS A 61 -5.38 -7.83 -4.38
C LYS A 61 -6.63 -7.25 -5.06
N LYS A 62 -6.76 -7.49 -6.37
CA LYS A 62 -7.95 -7.11 -7.13
C LYS A 62 -9.14 -7.97 -6.69
N ALA A 63 -10.30 -7.35 -6.52
CA ALA A 63 -11.56 -8.04 -6.25
C ALA A 63 -11.94 -9.01 -7.39
N GLU A 64 -12.37 -10.22 -7.05
CA GLU A 64 -12.90 -11.18 -8.00
C GLU A 64 -14.31 -10.80 -8.49
N ARG A 65 -14.78 -11.42 -9.57
CA ARG A 65 -16.02 -11.05 -10.29
C ARG A 65 -17.30 -11.05 -9.44
N ASN A 66 -17.27 -11.68 -8.26
CA ASN A 66 -18.39 -11.77 -7.31
C ASN A 66 -18.06 -11.16 -5.95
N GLU A 67 -16.89 -10.54 -5.79
CA GLU A 67 -16.49 -9.86 -4.57
C GLU A 67 -16.96 -8.41 -4.62
N ARG A 68 -17.47 -7.91 -3.49
CA ARG A 68 -17.83 -6.51 -3.36
C ARG A 68 -16.57 -5.69 -3.12
N GLU A 69 -16.36 -4.66 -3.92
CA GLU A 69 -15.27 -3.71 -3.68
C GLU A 69 -15.48 -3.01 -2.33
N THR A 70 -14.43 -2.99 -1.51
CA THR A 70 -14.45 -2.37 -0.19
C THR A 70 -13.99 -0.91 -0.30
N PRO A 71 -14.64 0.05 0.38
CA PRO A 71 -14.16 1.43 0.43
C PRO A 71 -12.92 1.55 1.33
N LEU A 72 -11.73 1.65 0.71
CA LEU A 72 -10.44 1.63 1.43
C LEU A 72 -9.93 3.01 1.87
N ARG A 73 -10.47 4.11 1.31
CA ARG A 73 -9.93 5.47 1.50
C ARG A 73 -9.66 5.82 2.97
N ALA A 74 -10.63 5.66 3.84
CA ALA A 74 -10.50 6.02 5.26
C ALA A 74 -9.41 5.21 5.97
N ALA A 75 -9.28 3.93 5.63
CA ALA A 75 -8.28 3.06 6.23
C ALA A 75 -6.87 3.37 5.73
N ILE A 76 -6.73 3.68 4.43
CA ILE A 76 -5.47 4.15 3.85
C ILE A 76 -5.03 5.43 4.56
N LEU A 77 -5.89 6.44 4.66
CA LEU A 77 -5.54 7.69 5.36
C LEU A 77 -5.14 7.45 6.82
N GLN A 78 -5.87 6.58 7.53
CA GLN A 78 -5.54 6.21 8.91
C GLN A 78 -4.12 5.60 9.04
N PHE A 79 -3.70 4.80 8.06
CA PHE A 79 -2.38 4.16 8.05
C PHE A 79 -1.24 5.18 8.05
N PHE A 80 -1.42 6.29 7.34
CA PHE A 80 -0.46 7.38 7.27
C PHE A 80 -0.53 8.26 8.52
N ILE A 81 -1.72 8.63 8.99
CA ILE A 81 -1.88 9.42 10.22
C ILE A 81 -1.17 8.75 11.40
N ASP A 82 -1.32 7.42 11.56
CA ASP A 82 -0.66 6.68 12.63
C ASP A 82 0.85 6.53 12.44
N TYR A 83 1.37 6.79 11.24
CA TYR A 83 2.81 6.85 10.97
C TYR A 83 3.45 8.15 11.47
N GLN A 84 2.68 9.22 11.73
CA GLN A 84 3.23 10.50 12.20
C GLN A 84 3.85 10.46 13.61
N LYS A 85 3.57 9.41 14.39
CA LYS A 85 4.14 9.24 15.74
C LYS A 85 5.50 8.55 15.66
N ASP A 86 6.53 9.35 15.40
CA ASP A 86 7.92 8.91 15.43
C ASP A 86 8.34 8.63 16.88
N ASP A 87 8.56 7.35 17.20
CA ASP A 87 9.05 6.91 18.51
C ASP A 87 10.54 6.53 18.46
N GLY A 88 11.25 6.93 17.39
CA GLY A 88 12.68 6.68 17.23
C GLY A 88 13.03 5.25 16.80
N THR A 89 12.04 4.45 16.40
CA THR A 89 12.29 3.09 15.88
C THR A 89 12.24 3.04 14.36
N SER A 90 13.23 2.35 13.76
CA SER A 90 13.30 2.15 12.32
C SER A 90 12.12 1.31 11.83
N ARG A 91 11.14 1.93 11.17
CA ARG A 91 9.93 1.24 10.70
C ARG A 91 9.67 1.54 9.23
N ARG A 92 9.52 0.49 8.42
CA ARG A 92 9.01 0.60 7.06
C ARG A 92 7.58 0.11 6.99
N ARG A 93 6.70 0.89 6.38
CA ARG A 93 5.29 0.56 6.24
C ARG A 93 4.87 0.74 4.78
N ALA A 94 4.12 -0.19 4.22
CA ALA A 94 3.60 -0.08 2.88
C ALA A 94 2.15 -0.60 2.78
N ILE A 95 1.33 0.09 2.01
CA ILE A 95 0.08 -0.45 1.45
C ILE A 95 0.25 -0.51 -0.07
N ILE A 96 0.07 -1.70 -0.63
CA ILE A 96 0.10 -1.93 -2.07
C ILE A 96 -1.27 -2.46 -2.49
N ILE A 97 -1.88 -1.81 -3.49
CA ILE A 97 -3.17 -2.18 -4.04
C ILE A 97 -2.99 -2.58 -5.50
N GLU A 98 -3.46 -3.77 -5.86
CA GLU A 98 -3.29 -4.33 -7.20
C GLU A 98 -4.09 -3.57 -8.27
N GLU A 99 -5.33 -3.20 -7.95
CA GLU A 99 -6.22 -2.44 -8.84
C GLU A 99 -7.09 -1.49 -8.01
N MET A 100 -7.23 -0.24 -8.46
CA MET A 100 -8.13 0.74 -7.85
C MET A 100 -8.66 1.70 -8.92
N ASP A 101 -9.90 2.16 -8.74
CA ASP A 101 -10.45 3.23 -9.56
C ASP A 101 -9.56 4.48 -9.52
N LYS A 102 -9.32 5.06 -10.70
CA LYS A 102 -8.42 6.19 -10.89
C LYS A 102 -8.87 7.42 -10.11
N VAL A 103 -10.16 7.73 -10.10
CA VAL A 103 -10.70 8.92 -9.42
C VAL A 103 -10.52 8.78 -7.92
N ILE A 104 -10.82 7.59 -7.38
CA ILE A 104 -10.63 7.29 -5.96
C ILE A 104 -9.14 7.37 -5.60
N ALA A 105 -8.27 6.73 -6.37
CA ALA A 105 -6.83 6.73 -6.15
C ALA A 105 -6.29 8.16 -6.15
N ASP A 106 -6.61 8.95 -7.19
CA ASP A 106 -6.16 10.34 -7.31
C ASP A 106 -6.60 11.18 -6.11
N SER A 107 -7.86 11.05 -5.67
CA SER A 107 -8.34 11.72 -4.46
C SER A 107 -7.53 11.34 -3.21
N ILE A 108 -7.16 10.07 -3.05
CA ILE A 108 -6.32 9.63 -1.92
C ILE A 108 -4.92 10.23 -2.01
N PHE A 109 -4.29 10.22 -3.20
CA PHE A 109 -2.98 10.82 -3.40
C PHE A 109 -2.98 12.32 -3.08
N GLU A 110 -4.01 13.05 -3.50
CA GLU A 110 -4.18 14.46 -3.14
C GLU A 110 -4.32 14.67 -1.63
N ASP A 111 -5.13 13.85 -0.95
CA ASP A 111 -5.28 13.94 0.51
C ASP A 111 -3.95 13.70 1.23
N LEU A 112 -3.17 12.72 0.78
CA LEU A 112 -1.85 12.42 1.33
C LEU A 112 -0.85 13.55 1.05
N GLN A 113 -0.86 14.14 -0.16
CA GLN A 113 -0.04 15.31 -0.47
C GLN A 113 -0.42 16.52 0.38
N ARG A 114 -1.72 16.75 0.63
CA ARG A 114 -2.16 17.82 1.55
C ARG A 114 -1.71 17.57 2.99
N LEU A 115 -1.69 16.32 3.43
CA LEU A 115 -1.33 15.95 4.80
C LEU A 115 0.17 16.13 5.11
N TYR A 116 1.04 15.90 4.12
CA TYR A 116 2.50 15.90 4.32
C TYR A 116 3.25 17.00 3.56
N GLY A 117 2.58 17.70 2.64
CA GLY A 117 3.19 18.74 1.81
C GLY A 117 4.44 18.23 1.09
N ASP A 118 5.51 19.02 1.16
CA ASP A 118 6.77 18.76 0.48
C ASP A 118 7.61 17.63 1.11
N GLU A 119 7.21 17.10 2.28
CA GLU A 119 7.88 15.93 2.88
C GLU A 119 7.65 14.64 2.09
N ALA A 120 6.61 14.61 1.25
CA ALA A 120 6.22 13.42 0.52
C ALA A 120 6.36 13.56 -1.00
N ILE A 121 6.64 12.44 -1.65
CA ILE A 121 6.85 12.37 -3.10
C ILE A 121 5.78 11.48 -3.71
N VAL A 122 5.10 11.99 -4.73
CA VAL A 122 4.23 11.19 -5.60
C VAL A 122 4.95 10.97 -6.93
N PHE A 123 5.02 9.73 -7.38
CA PHE A 123 5.73 9.35 -8.61
C PHE A 123 5.06 8.16 -9.29
N TYR A 124 5.49 7.89 -10.53
CA TYR A 124 5.12 6.70 -11.27
C TYR A 124 6.32 5.78 -11.44
N GLN A 125 6.13 4.49 -11.22
CA GLN A 125 7.15 3.47 -11.41
C GLN A 125 6.54 2.19 -11.98
N ASN A 126 7.01 1.75 -13.15
CA ASN A 126 6.53 0.53 -13.82
C ASN A 126 5.00 0.47 -13.99
N GLY A 127 4.38 1.60 -14.34
CA GLY A 127 2.92 1.72 -14.50
C GLY A 127 2.13 1.89 -13.19
N ALA A 128 2.76 1.68 -12.04
CA ALA A 128 2.15 1.95 -10.74
C ALA A 128 2.25 3.44 -10.38
N LYS A 129 1.23 3.96 -9.70
CA LYS A 129 1.28 5.28 -9.04
C LYS A 129 1.62 5.06 -7.57
N ALA A 130 2.62 5.79 -7.07
CA ALA A 130 3.15 5.62 -5.73
C ALA A 130 3.28 6.95 -5.00
N PHE A 131 3.10 6.88 -3.68
CA PHE A 131 3.32 7.94 -2.70
C PHE A 131 4.34 7.42 -1.72
N TYR A 132 5.36 8.22 -1.43
CA TYR A 132 6.44 7.87 -0.53
C TYR A 132 6.71 9.00 0.44
N LEU A 133 6.74 8.66 1.73
CA LEU A 133 7.15 9.52 2.82
C LEU A 133 8.38 8.90 3.49
N GLY A 134 9.55 9.49 3.25
CA GLY A 134 10.81 9.05 3.82
C GLY A 134 11.23 9.92 5.00
N ARG A 135 11.64 9.29 6.10
CA ARG A 135 12.26 9.95 7.26
C ARG A 135 13.57 9.23 7.61
N PRO A 136 14.48 9.85 8.38
CA PRO A 136 15.66 9.15 8.88
C PRO A 136 15.25 7.85 9.57
N ALA A 137 15.76 6.72 9.10
CA ALA A 137 15.51 5.37 9.60
C ALA A 137 14.09 4.78 9.38
N SER A 138 13.12 5.53 8.84
CA SER A 138 11.75 5.05 8.63
C SER A 138 11.17 5.47 7.28
N CYS A 139 10.26 4.66 6.70
CA CYS A 139 9.50 5.09 5.52
C CYS A 139 8.06 4.58 5.52
N CYS A 140 7.18 5.31 4.86
CA CYS A 140 5.80 4.91 4.61
C CYS A 140 5.46 5.06 3.12
N GLN A 141 4.88 4.01 2.52
CA GLN A 141 4.55 3.98 1.10
C GLN A 141 3.10 3.60 0.86
N PHE A 142 2.47 4.26 -0.10
CA PHE A 142 1.19 3.84 -0.68
C PHE A 142 1.38 3.67 -2.18
N GLU A 143 0.86 2.58 -2.73
CA GLU A 143 1.05 2.25 -4.13
C GLU A 143 -0.19 1.60 -4.72
N VAL A 144 -0.56 2.05 -5.92
CA VAL A 144 -1.60 1.46 -6.74
C VAL A 144 -0.96 0.95 -8.03
N ARG A 145 -1.01 -0.37 -8.24
CA ARG A 145 -0.34 -1.04 -9.35
C ARG A 145 -1.04 -0.81 -10.68
N THR A 146 -2.37 -0.89 -10.66
CA THR A 146 -3.20 -0.67 -11.84
C THR A 146 -4.28 0.35 -11.52
N LEU A 147 -4.28 1.47 -12.26
CA LEU A 147 -5.38 2.42 -12.22
C LEU A 147 -6.40 2.02 -13.29
N VAL A 148 -7.65 1.86 -12.90
CA VAL A 148 -8.76 1.58 -13.83
C VAL A 148 -9.69 2.78 -13.91
N ASN A 149 -10.30 3.01 -15.07
CA ASN A 149 -11.35 4.01 -15.21
C ASN A 149 -12.68 3.27 -15.16
N ASN A 150 -13.32 3.23 -13.99
CA ASN A 150 -14.67 2.72 -13.88
C ASN A 150 -15.61 3.90 -14.21
N GLN A 151 -16.12 3.92 -15.45
CA GLN A 151 -17.19 4.83 -15.87
C GLN A 151 -18.55 4.31 -15.43
#